data_AF-A0A958YV00-F1
#
_entry.id   AF-A0A958YV00-F1
#
_cell.length_a   1.000
_cell.length_b   1.000
_cell.length_c   1.000
_cell.angle_alpha   90.00
_cell.angle_beta   90.00
_cell.angle_gamma   90.00
#
_symmetry.space_group_name_H-M   'P 1'
#
loop_
_entity.id
_entity.type
_entity.pdbx_description
1 polymer ?
#
loop_
_entity_poly.entity_id
_entity_poly.type
_entity_poly.pdbx_seq_one_letter_code
_entity_poly.pdbx_strand_id
1 'polypeptide(L)'
;VTSGAFADEHVITVTVSQGSGDWVYQLDGGPFQDGDTFTGVEPGTHTITISDANGCGTVSLEVGVVDYPEYMTPNGDGYHDSWNIIGIAQYDPTAKIYIFDRYGKLLKQISPSGQGWDGTYNGSPLPSSDYWFRVEYTEDGNNKTFTGHFTIKR
;
A
#
# COMPACT_ATOMS: atom_id res chain seq x y z
N VAL A 1 10.16 -1.38 11.59
CA VAL A 1 9.43 -0.09 11.53
C VAL A 1 9.23 0.23 10.06
N THR A 2 8.01 0.56 9.67
CA THR A 2 7.71 1.08 8.33
C THR A 2 7.48 2.58 8.42
N SER A 3 7.67 3.30 7.33
CA SER A 3 7.04 4.62 7.16
C SER A 3 5.53 4.52 7.39
N GLY A 4 4.90 5.59 7.86
CA GLY A 4 3.43 5.64 7.96
C GLY A 4 2.75 5.50 6.60
N ALA A 5 1.47 5.17 6.61
CA ALA A 5 0.65 5.11 5.41
C ALA A 5 0.71 6.43 4.60
N PHE A 6 0.77 6.32 3.27
CA PHE A 6 0.77 7.45 2.33
C PHE A 6 1.97 8.42 2.47
N ALA A 7 3.13 7.92 2.91
CA ALA A 7 4.36 8.71 2.99
C ALA A 7 4.93 9.04 1.60
N ASP A 8 5.59 10.20 1.46
CA ASP A 8 6.26 10.61 0.21
C ASP A 8 7.34 9.61 -0.24
N GLU A 9 7.97 8.93 0.71
CA GLU A 9 8.90 7.84 0.47
C GLU A 9 8.64 6.73 1.49
N HIS A 10 8.60 5.49 1.00
CA HIS A 10 8.41 4.31 1.83
C HIS A 10 9.73 3.68 2.22
N VAL A 11 9.91 3.59 3.54
CA VAL A 11 11.13 3.05 4.16
C VAL A 11 10.76 1.95 5.12
N ILE A 12 11.46 0.82 5.03
CA ILE A 12 11.39 -0.27 6.00
C ILE A 12 12.74 -0.34 6.73
N THR A 13 12.72 -0.12 8.04
CA THR A 13 13.88 -0.30 8.92
C THR A 13 13.66 -1.49 9.83
N VAL A 14 14.60 -2.43 9.83
CA VAL A 14 14.56 -3.63 10.66
C VAL A 14 15.25 -3.37 11.99
N THR A 15 14.63 -3.73 13.10
CA THR A 15 15.23 -3.59 14.43
C THR A 15 15.29 -4.94 15.11
N VAL A 16 16.50 -5.39 15.44
CA VAL A 16 16.73 -6.64 16.17
C VAL A 16 16.85 -6.31 17.66
N SER A 17 15.86 -6.71 18.45
CA SER A 17 15.79 -6.38 19.89
C SER A 17 16.54 -7.38 20.78
N GLN A 18 16.83 -8.58 20.27
CA GLN A 18 17.55 -9.64 20.98
C GLN A 18 18.45 -10.41 20.03
N GLY A 19 19.61 -10.84 20.52
CA GLY A 19 20.64 -11.53 19.75
C GLY A 19 21.83 -10.64 19.42
N SER A 20 23.03 -11.23 19.46
CA SER A 20 24.27 -10.61 19.03
C SER A 20 24.81 -11.42 17.87
N GLY A 21 24.96 -10.79 16.71
CA GLY A 21 25.43 -11.46 15.49
C GLY A 21 25.58 -10.46 14.36
N ASP A 22 26.35 -10.85 13.35
CA ASP A 22 26.43 -10.11 12.09
C ASP A 22 25.19 -10.49 11.28
N TRP A 23 24.18 -9.61 11.29
CA TRP A 23 22.91 -9.86 10.60
C TRP A 23 22.98 -9.37 9.17
N VAL A 24 22.37 -10.14 8.27
CA VAL A 24 22.10 -9.72 6.90
C VAL A 24 20.59 -9.74 6.65
N TYR A 25 20.14 -8.77 5.86
CA TYR A 25 18.73 -8.47 5.64
C TYR A 25 18.38 -8.64 4.17
N GLN A 26 17.17 -9.11 3.90
CA GLN A 26 16.67 -9.33 2.55
C GLN A 26 15.21 -8.86 2.48
N LEU A 27 14.86 -8.21 1.38
CA LEU A 27 13.50 -7.81 1.02
C LEU A 27 13.03 -8.66 -0.16
N ASP A 28 11.87 -9.31 -0.03
CA ASP A 28 11.15 -10.04 -1.08
C ASP A 28 11.98 -11.08 -1.84
N GLY A 29 12.91 -11.74 -1.14
CA GLY A 29 13.79 -12.74 -1.77
C GLY A 29 14.87 -12.16 -2.68
N GLY A 30 15.08 -10.85 -2.66
CA GLY A 30 16.19 -10.16 -3.33
C GLY A 30 17.58 -10.53 -2.78
N PRO A 31 18.66 -9.82 -3.13
CA PRO A 31 19.96 -10.07 -2.54
C PRO A 31 19.97 -9.71 -1.04
N PHE A 32 20.74 -10.46 -0.24
CA PHE A 32 21.05 -10.07 1.13
C PHE A 32 21.97 -8.85 1.16
N GLN A 33 21.75 -7.96 2.12
CA GLN A 33 22.56 -6.78 2.39
C GLN A 33 22.88 -6.66 3.88
N ASP A 34 23.99 -6.01 4.22
CA ASP A 34 24.37 -5.74 5.62
C ASP A 34 23.52 -4.60 6.24
N GLY A 35 22.90 -3.77 5.41
CA GLY A 35 22.06 -2.66 5.84
C GLY A 35 20.67 -3.11 6.29
N ASP A 36 20.21 -2.58 7.42
CA ASP A 36 18.91 -2.88 8.03
C ASP A 36 17.75 -2.06 7.42
N THR A 37 18.04 -1.21 6.44
CA THR A 37 17.11 -0.23 5.90
C THR A 37 16.90 -0.45 4.40
N PHE A 38 15.63 -0.47 4.00
CA PHE A 38 15.18 -0.53 2.62
C PHE A 38 14.41 0.74 2.29
N THR A 39 14.79 1.45 1.24
CA THR A 39 14.20 2.72 0.80
C THR A 39 13.50 2.55 -0.54
N GLY A 40 12.48 3.37 -0.82
CA GLY A 40 11.73 3.31 -2.07
C GLY A 40 10.97 2.00 -2.25
N VAL A 41 10.45 1.44 -1.15
CA VAL A 41 9.70 0.18 -1.18
C VAL A 41 8.33 0.43 -1.81
N GLU A 42 7.95 -0.37 -2.80
CA GLU A 42 6.66 -0.22 -3.46
C GLU A 42 5.50 -0.50 -2.47
N PRO A 43 4.29 0.01 -2.72
CA PRO A 43 3.13 -0.33 -1.90
C PRO A 43 2.76 -1.81 -2.04
N GLY A 44 2.46 -2.49 -0.94
CA GLY A 44 2.13 -3.92 -0.96
C GLY A 44 2.56 -4.65 0.30
N THR A 45 2.36 -5.97 0.32
CA THR A 45 2.88 -6.84 1.36
C THR A 45 4.27 -7.31 0.95
N HIS A 46 5.23 -7.15 1.85
CA HIS A 46 6.64 -7.50 1.68
C HIS A 46 7.09 -8.51 2.71
N THR A 47 7.98 -9.41 2.31
CA THR A 47 8.65 -10.34 3.22
C THR A 47 10.05 -9.83 3.53
N ILE A 48 10.30 -9.53 4.80
CA ILE A 48 11.65 -9.25 5.31
C ILE A 48 12.24 -10.54 5.86
N THR A 49 13.42 -10.93 5.39
CA THR A 49 14.19 -12.05 5.92
C THR A 49 15.47 -11.55 6.57
N ILE A 50 15.73 -12.01 7.79
CA ILE A 50 16.93 -11.72 8.58
C ILE A 50 17.69 -13.03 8.73
N SER A 51 18.98 -13.04 8.40
CA SER A 51 19.85 -14.21 8.56
C SER A 51 21.09 -13.84 9.37
N ASP A 52 21.57 -14.78 10.17
CA ASP A 52 22.94 -14.70 10.69
C ASP A 52 23.91 -14.90 9.52
N ALA A 53 24.91 -14.03 9.36
CA ALA A 53 25.93 -14.13 8.32
C ALA A 53 26.76 -15.43 8.42
N ASN A 54 26.82 -16.03 9.62
CA ASN A 54 27.48 -17.31 9.87
C ASN A 54 26.58 -18.53 9.60
N GLY A 55 25.33 -18.32 9.15
CA GLY A 55 24.41 -19.37 8.74
C GLY A 55 23.70 -20.11 9.88
N CYS A 56 23.68 -19.55 11.09
CA CYS A 56 23.06 -20.17 12.26
C CYS A 56 21.51 -20.22 12.21
N GLY A 57 20.87 -19.43 11.35
CA GLY A 57 19.42 -19.46 11.15
C GLY A 57 18.87 -18.23 10.43
N THR A 58 17.59 -18.33 10.05
CA THR A 58 16.83 -17.28 9.33
C THR A 58 15.48 -17.05 9.99
N VAL A 59 15.05 -15.78 10.06
CA VAL A 59 13.70 -15.38 10.50
C VAL A 59 13.07 -14.53 9.41
N SER A 60 11.81 -14.78 9.10
CA SER A 60 11.05 -13.97 8.12
C SER A 60 9.83 -13.32 8.77
N LEU A 61 9.50 -12.11 8.35
CA LEU A 61 8.37 -11.34 8.82
C LEU A 61 7.66 -10.68 7.64
N GLU A 62 6.33 -10.61 7.69
CA GLU A 62 5.55 -9.86 6.71
C GLU A 62 5.31 -8.45 7.22
N VAL A 63 5.63 -7.48 6.38
CA VAL A 63 5.31 -6.06 6.55
C VAL A 63 4.54 -5.58 5.35
N GLY A 64 3.89 -4.45 5.46
CA GLY A 64 2.96 -3.95 4.48
C GLY A 64 3.12 -2.45 4.40
N VAL A 65 3.22 -1.99 3.16
CA VAL A 65 3.37 -0.59 2.80
C VAL A 65 2.04 -0.13 2.24
N VAL A 66 1.49 0.92 2.84
CA VAL A 66 0.15 1.42 2.51
C VAL A 66 0.26 2.65 1.65
N ASP A 67 -0.27 2.56 0.43
CA ASP A 67 -0.38 3.69 -0.50
C ASP A 67 -1.47 3.44 -1.56
N TYR A 68 -1.50 4.23 -2.63
CA TYR A 68 -2.48 4.12 -3.71
C TYR A 68 -1.87 4.32 -5.10
N PRO A 69 -2.45 3.72 -6.15
CA PRO A 69 -2.07 4.02 -7.53
C PRO A 69 -2.42 5.46 -7.90
N GLU A 70 -1.51 6.17 -8.57
CA GLU A 70 -1.80 7.52 -9.08
C GLU A 70 -2.77 7.52 -10.28
N TYR A 71 -2.97 6.38 -10.93
CA TYR A 71 -3.89 6.24 -12.05
C TYR A 71 -4.49 4.85 -12.17
N MET A 72 -5.58 4.77 -12.93
CA MET A 72 -6.20 3.53 -13.38
C MET A 72 -6.54 3.59 -14.88
N THR A 73 -6.65 2.45 -15.54
CA THR A 73 -6.97 2.29 -16.96
C THR A 73 -8.10 1.27 -17.14
N PRO A 74 -9.36 1.61 -16.83
CA PRO A 74 -10.50 0.67 -16.93
C PRO A 74 -10.88 0.44 -18.40
N ASN A 75 -10.09 -0.39 -19.08
CA ASN A 75 -10.23 -0.76 -20.50
C ASN A 75 -10.54 -2.25 -20.70
N GLY A 76 -10.51 -3.05 -19.63
CA GLY A 76 -10.84 -4.48 -19.61
C GLY A 76 -9.70 -5.38 -20.07
N ASP A 77 -8.45 -4.91 -20.06
CA ASP A 77 -7.27 -5.72 -20.41
C ASP A 77 -6.70 -6.51 -19.22
N GLY A 78 -7.24 -6.31 -18.01
CA GLY A 78 -6.80 -6.94 -16.76
C GLY A 78 -5.73 -6.16 -16.02
N TYR A 79 -5.20 -5.06 -16.57
CA TYR A 79 -4.13 -4.25 -15.99
C TYR A 79 -4.66 -2.88 -15.55
N HIS A 80 -4.58 -2.61 -14.24
CA HIS A 80 -5.06 -1.36 -13.62
C HIS A 80 -6.54 -1.04 -13.93
N ASP A 81 -7.37 -2.06 -14.14
CA ASP A 81 -8.81 -1.90 -14.42
C ASP A 81 -9.63 -1.42 -13.22
N SER A 82 -9.13 -1.65 -12.01
CA SER A 82 -9.75 -1.24 -10.75
C SER A 82 -8.78 -0.47 -9.89
N TRP A 83 -9.31 0.51 -9.15
CA TRP A 83 -8.55 1.35 -8.24
C TRP A 83 -8.95 1.07 -6.78
N ASN A 84 -7.95 0.86 -5.92
CA ASN A 84 -8.12 0.68 -4.48
C ASN A 84 -6.86 1.14 -3.72
N ILE A 85 -6.94 1.23 -2.39
CA ILE A 85 -5.77 1.46 -1.54
C ILE A 85 -5.01 0.14 -1.36
N ILE A 86 -3.70 0.17 -1.62
CA ILE A 86 -2.80 -0.98 -1.55
C ILE A 86 -2.33 -1.17 -0.09
N GLY A 87 -2.17 -2.41 0.35
CA GLY A 87 -1.59 -2.78 1.65
C GLY A 87 -2.51 -2.57 2.87
N ILE A 88 -3.47 -1.65 2.82
CA ILE A 88 -4.28 -1.29 4.01
C ILE A 88 -5.19 -2.42 4.49
N ALA A 89 -5.63 -3.32 3.60
CA ALA A 89 -6.54 -4.41 3.96
C ALA A 89 -5.96 -5.38 5.00
N GLN A 90 -4.62 -5.52 5.05
CA GLN A 90 -3.92 -6.36 6.02
C GLN A 90 -3.96 -5.77 7.44
N TYR A 91 -4.04 -4.44 7.54
CA TYR A 91 -3.95 -3.70 8.80
C TYR A 91 -5.29 -3.22 9.32
N ASP A 92 -6.12 -2.69 8.42
CA ASP A 92 -7.47 -2.23 8.70
C ASP A 92 -8.41 -2.62 7.55
N PRO A 93 -8.91 -3.87 7.54
CA PRO A 93 -9.89 -4.32 6.55
C PRO A 93 -11.24 -3.58 6.67
N THR A 94 -11.46 -2.85 7.79
CA THR A 94 -12.69 -2.09 8.04
C THR A 94 -12.61 -0.64 7.59
N ALA A 95 -11.44 -0.21 7.08
CA ALA A 95 -11.25 1.13 6.56
C ALA A 95 -12.29 1.46 5.47
N LYS A 96 -12.69 2.73 5.42
CA LYS A 96 -13.68 3.21 4.45
C LYS A 96 -13.01 4.13 3.45
N ILE A 97 -13.21 3.84 2.17
CA ILE A 97 -12.64 4.62 1.08
C ILE A 97 -13.79 5.26 0.31
N TYR A 98 -13.75 6.57 0.18
CA TYR A 98 -14.74 7.39 -0.49
C TYR A 98 -14.12 8.00 -1.73
N ILE A 99 -14.80 7.94 -2.88
CA ILE A 99 -14.32 8.47 -4.16
C ILE A 99 -15.28 9.55 -4.65
N PHE A 100 -14.72 10.66 -5.12
CA PHE A 100 -15.41 11.87 -5.49
C PHE A 100 -15.02 12.35 -6.89
N ASP A 101 -15.93 13.06 -7.56
CA ASP A 101 -15.57 13.82 -8.76
C ASP A 101 -14.86 15.14 -8.40
N ARG A 102 -14.43 15.88 -9.43
CA ARG A 102 -13.75 17.17 -9.30
C ARG A 102 -14.54 18.29 -8.62
N TYR A 103 -15.85 18.10 -8.44
CA TYR A 103 -16.74 19.05 -7.77
C TYR A 103 -17.06 18.61 -6.33
N GLY A 104 -16.49 17.49 -5.87
CA GLY A 104 -16.72 16.94 -4.54
C GLY A 104 -17.98 16.08 -4.44
N LYS A 105 -18.62 15.70 -5.55
CA LYS A 105 -19.76 14.79 -5.51
C LYS A 105 -19.27 13.38 -5.19
N LEU A 106 -19.84 12.76 -4.16
CA LEU A 106 -19.57 11.35 -3.84
C LEU A 106 -20.06 10.44 -4.98
N LEU A 107 -19.14 9.66 -5.53
CA LEU A 107 -19.39 8.70 -6.60
C LEU A 107 -19.53 7.28 -6.07
N LYS A 108 -18.65 6.88 -5.15
CA LYS A 108 -18.57 5.52 -4.64
C LYS A 108 -18.01 5.50 -3.22
N GLN A 109 -18.45 4.52 -2.43
CA GLN A 109 -17.75 4.07 -1.24
C GLN A 109 -17.33 2.61 -1.47
N ILE A 110 -16.06 2.30 -1.21
CA ILE A 110 -15.49 0.94 -1.35
C ILE A 110 -14.82 0.50 -0.04
N SER A 111 -14.56 -0.80 0.06
CA SER A 111 -13.77 -1.42 1.12
C SER A 111 -12.41 -1.82 0.56
N PRO A 112 -11.33 -1.73 1.35
CA PRO A 112 -10.01 -2.18 0.94
C PRO A 112 -9.95 -3.70 0.68
N SER A 113 -10.84 -4.49 1.28
CA SER A 113 -10.91 -5.94 1.03
C SER A 113 -11.67 -6.32 -0.25
N GLY A 114 -12.28 -5.34 -0.93
CA GLY A 114 -12.95 -5.54 -2.22
C GLY A 114 -12.02 -5.35 -3.42
N GLN A 115 -12.53 -5.65 -4.62
CA GLN A 115 -11.78 -5.47 -5.87
C GLN A 115 -11.38 -4.00 -6.14
N GLY A 116 -12.09 -3.05 -5.56
CA GLY A 116 -11.89 -1.62 -5.77
C GLY A 116 -12.97 -1.01 -6.66
N TRP A 117 -12.65 0.11 -7.28
CA TRP A 117 -13.56 0.85 -8.16
C TRP A 117 -13.12 0.74 -9.61
N ASP A 118 -14.05 0.39 -10.49
CA ASP A 118 -13.87 0.19 -11.94
C ASP A 118 -14.03 1.47 -12.78
N GLY A 119 -14.11 2.64 -12.13
CA GLY A 119 -14.29 3.91 -12.82
C GLY A 119 -15.72 4.14 -13.37
N THR A 120 -16.72 3.38 -12.91
CA THR A 120 -18.12 3.55 -13.30
C THR A 120 -18.96 4.27 -12.24
N TYR A 121 -19.99 5.01 -12.68
CA TYR A 121 -21.01 5.58 -11.82
C TYR A 121 -22.40 5.23 -12.38
N ASN A 122 -23.24 4.61 -11.55
CA ASN A 122 -24.54 4.06 -11.98
C ASN A 122 -24.46 3.18 -13.24
N GLY A 123 -23.40 2.36 -13.33
CA GLY A 123 -23.15 1.46 -14.46
C GLY A 123 -22.61 2.12 -15.72
N SER A 124 -22.44 3.45 -15.75
CA SER A 124 -21.86 4.17 -16.88
C SER A 124 -20.39 4.50 -16.61
N PRO A 125 -19.48 4.30 -17.58
CA PRO A 125 -18.09 4.73 -17.45
C PRO A 125 -17.97 6.24 -17.27
N LEU A 126 -17.18 6.68 -16.29
CA LEU A 126 -16.87 8.10 -16.09
C LEU A 126 -15.71 8.55 -16.99
N PRO A 127 -15.61 9.81 -17.40
CA PRO A 127 -14.59 10.30 -18.34
C PRO A 127 -13.15 10.19 -17.82
N SER A 128 -12.18 10.32 -18.72
CA SER A 128 -10.77 10.50 -18.32
C SER A 128 -10.61 11.86 -17.66
N SER A 129 -10.27 11.86 -16.38
CA SER A 129 -10.17 13.04 -15.51
C SER A 129 -9.45 12.65 -14.22
N ASP A 130 -9.10 13.66 -13.42
CA ASP A 130 -8.75 13.46 -12.02
C ASP A 130 -10.00 13.23 -11.17
N TYR A 131 -9.83 12.38 -10.16
CA TYR A 131 -10.80 12.00 -9.14
C TYR A 131 -10.14 12.11 -7.77
N TRP A 132 -10.93 12.47 -6.77
CA TRP A 132 -10.44 12.64 -5.41
C TRP A 132 -10.91 11.49 -4.54
N PHE A 133 -10.16 11.19 -3.50
CA PHE A 133 -10.57 10.21 -2.52
C PHE A 133 -10.30 10.65 -1.10
N ARG A 134 -11.03 10.03 -0.17
CA ARG A 134 -10.78 10.10 1.27
C ARG A 134 -10.75 8.69 1.84
N VAL A 135 -9.77 8.41 2.68
CA VAL A 135 -9.67 7.15 3.43
C VAL A 135 -9.84 7.46 4.91
N GLU A 136 -10.73 6.74 5.57
CA GLU A 136 -10.86 6.71 7.03
C GLU A 136 -10.34 5.34 7.51
N TYR A 137 -9.27 5.34 8.32
CA TYR A 137 -8.53 4.13 8.71
C TYR A 137 -7.93 4.24 10.11
N THR A 138 -7.49 3.10 10.65
CA THR A 138 -6.78 3.02 11.93
C THR A 138 -5.31 2.68 11.71
N GLU A 139 -4.40 3.43 12.34
CA GLU A 139 -2.97 3.16 12.34
C GLU A 139 -2.45 3.31 13.78
N ASP A 140 -1.73 2.31 14.28
CA ASP A 140 -1.23 2.25 15.66
C ASP A 140 -2.32 2.52 16.72
N GLY A 141 -3.54 2.03 16.47
CA GLY A 141 -4.70 2.22 17.35
C GLY A 141 -5.34 3.61 17.29
N ASN A 142 -4.87 4.50 16.42
CA ASN A 142 -5.41 5.84 16.24
C ASN A 142 -6.20 5.94 14.94
N ASN A 143 -7.40 6.53 15.00
CA ASN A 143 -8.18 6.85 13.81
C ASN A 143 -7.52 8.00 13.04
N LYS A 144 -7.26 7.78 11.76
CA LYS A 144 -6.68 8.73 10.81
C LYS A 144 -7.58 8.94 9.61
N THR A 145 -7.33 10.04 8.92
CA THR A 145 -7.96 10.36 7.64
C THR A 145 -6.90 10.83 6.66
N PHE A 146 -6.93 10.29 5.46
CA PHE A 146 -6.07 10.73 4.35
C PHE A 146 -6.92 11.14 3.15
N THR A 147 -6.45 12.10 2.37
CA THR A 147 -7.08 12.53 1.12
C THR A 147 -6.03 12.70 0.05
N GLY A 148 -6.35 12.22 -1.16
CA GLY A 148 -5.49 12.36 -2.34
C GLY A 148 -6.33 12.40 -3.61
N HIS A 149 -5.66 12.27 -4.75
CA HIS A 149 -6.31 12.16 -6.05
C HIS A 149 -5.61 11.14 -6.93
N PHE A 150 -6.32 10.64 -7.94
CA PHE A 150 -5.79 9.76 -8.97
C PHE A 150 -6.48 10.07 -10.30
N THR A 151 -5.88 9.64 -11.40
CA THR A 151 -6.38 9.90 -12.76
C THR A 151 -6.97 8.64 -13.39
N ILE A 152 -8.15 8.74 -14.00
CA ILE A 152 -8.62 7.74 -14.96
C ILE A 152 -8.01 8.07 -16.32
N LYS A 153 -7.24 7.13 -16.90
CA LYS A 153 -6.63 7.25 -18.23
C LYS A 153 -7.32 6.29 -19.21
N ARG A 154 -7.52 6.73 -20.46
CA ARG A 154 -8.05 5.93 -21.57
C ARG A 154 -7.40 6.35 -22.88
#